data_AF-A0A5S3WG40-F1
#
_entry.id   AF-A0A5S3WG40-F1
#
_cell.length_a   1.000
_cell.length_b   1.000
_cell.length_c   1.000
_cell.angle_alpha   90.00
_cell.angle_beta   90.00
_cell.angle_gamma   90.00
#
_symmetry.space_group_name_H-M   'P 1'
#
loop_
_entity.id
_entity.type
_entity.pdbx_description
1 polymer ?
#
loop_
_entity_poly.entity_id
_entity_poly.type
_entity_poly.pdbx_seq_one_letter_code
_entity_poly.pdbx_strand_id
1 'polypeptide(L)'
;MRKLIVLIILLFPFCSLAQNTSTHTHTPKGGVLPQTGPVIVKSIELLTHESVIGKNLTIKALSGFIKELEAAVKNSYKSPAQGELLLQIEIKSSERFATTLKYQGNLPSEFLQKIYDNVAQISSINTKKESIKFQIHYVIGVYQAIKVMGLLTACSVSLPLQF
;
A
#
# COMPACT_ATOMS: atom_id res chain seq x y z
N MET A 1 -51.24 -26.38 -26.25
CA MET A 1 -51.22 -25.77 -24.90
C MET A 1 -51.00 -26.90 -23.91
N ARG A 2 -50.00 -27.02 -23.02
CA ARG A 2 -48.86 -26.22 -22.54
C ARG A 2 -47.73 -27.24 -22.28
N LYS A 3 -46.49 -26.96 -22.68
CA LYS A 3 -45.31 -27.77 -22.31
C LYS A 3 -44.92 -27.39 -20.88
N LEU A 4 -44.95 -28.35 -19.96
CA LEU A 4 -44.48 -28.18 -18.58
C LEU A 4 -42.96 -28.37 -18.59
N ILE A 5 -42.21 -27.26 -18.54
CA ILE A 5 -40.75 -27.28 -18.40
C ILE A 5 -40.46 -27.47 -16.91
N VAL A 6 -39.92 -28.64 -16.56
CA VAL A 6 -39.36 -28.93 -15.24
C VAL A 6 -38.05 -28.19 -15.11
N LEU A 7 -38.05 -27.09 -14.35
CA LEU A 7 -36.86 -26.34 -13.99
C LEU A 7 -36.18 -27.07 -12.81
N ILE A 8 -35.19 -27.91 -13.12
CA ILE A 8 -34.30 -28.50 -12.10
C ILE A 8 -33.37 -27.38 -11.63
N ILE A 9 -33.73 -26.77 -10.51
CA ILE A 9 -32.85 -25.86 -9.77
C ILE A 9 -31.80 -26.74 -9.08
N LEU A 10 -30.66 -26.93 -9.72
CA LEU A 10 -29.45 -27.42 -9.05
C LEU A 10 -28.97 -26.33 -8.07
N LEU A 11 -29.47 -26.40 -6.84
CA LEU A 11 -28.92 -25.73 -5.67
C LEU A 11 -27.52 -26.32 -5.40
N PHE A 12 -26.52 -25.81 -6.11
CA PHE A 12 -25.15 -25.88 -5.62
C PHE A 12 -25.02 -24.82 -4.52
N PRO A 13 -24.80 -25.20 -3.25
CA PRO A 13 -24.29 -24.25 -2.30
C PRO A 13 -22.89 -23.88 -2.78
N PHE A 14 -22.77 -22.69 -3.38
CA PHE A 14 -21.48 -22.03 -3.52
C PHE A 14 -20.97 -21.77 -2.10
N CYS A 15 -20.30 -22.76 -1.53
CA CYS A 15 -19.37 -22.54 -0.44
C CYS A 15 -18.27 -21.66 -1.02
N SER A 16 -18.39 -20.35 -0.78
CA SER A 16 -17.30 -19.41 -0.94
C SER A 16 -16.10 -19.95 -0.16
N LEU A 17 -15.09 -20.44 -0.89
CA LEU A 17 -13.76 -20.65 -0.34
C LEU A 17 -13.26 -19.26 0.08
N ALA A 18 -13.46 -18.92 1.35
CA ALA A 18 -12.73 -17.85 1.99
C ALA A 18 -11.26 -18.29 1.99
N GLN A 19 -10.51 -17.84 0.99
CA GLN A 19 -9.05 -17.93 1.01
C GLN A 19 -8.59 -17.12 2.22
N ASN A 20 -8.23 -17.83 3.28
CA ASN A 20 -7.68 -17.27 4.50
C ASN A 20 -6.27 -16.76 4.18
N THR A 21 -6.18 -15.56 3.60
CA THR A 21 -4.92 -14.86 3.42
C THR A 21 -4.49 -14.37 4.79
N SER A 22 -3.66 -15.16 5.48
CA SER A 22 -2.99 -14.74 6.71
C SER A 22 -2.12 -13.52 6.39
N THR A 23 -2.65 -12.31 6.65
CA THR A 23 -1.89 -11.07 6.55
C THR A 23 -0.98 -10.98 7.77
N HIS A 24 0.26 -11.44 7.64
CA HIS A 24 1.27 -11.20 8.66
C HIS A 24 1.68 -9.71 8.65
N THR A 25 1.14 -8.94 9.58
CA THR A 25 1.59 -7.56 9.79
C THR A 25 2.90 -7.58 10.57
N HIS A 26 4.01 -7.32 9.88
CA HIS A 26 5.30 -7.15 10.54
C HIS A 26 5.45 -5.71 11.05
N THR A 27 5.49 -5.54 12.38
CA THR A 27 5.87 -4.26 13.00
C THR A 27 7.39 -4.24 13.24
N PRO A 28 8.13 -3.28 12.68
CA PRO A 28 9.58 -3.19 12.91
C PRO A 28 9.89 -2.91 14.39
N LYS A 29 10.98 -3.51 14.88
CA LYS A 29 11.52 -3.20 16.21
C LYS A 29 11.95 -1.72 16.23
N GLY A 30 11.30 -0.91 17.07
CA GLY A 30 11.50 0.55 17.13
C GLY A 30 10.28 1.38 16.72
N GLY A 31 9.20 0.74 16.27
CA GLY A 31 7.99 1.45 15.84
C GLY A 31 8.17 2.16 14.50
N VAL A 32 7.13 2.85 14.05
CA VAL A 32 7.15 3.63 12.81
C VAL A 32 7.09 5.10 13.18
N LEU A 33 8.00 5.91 12.64
CA LEU A 33 7.97 7.36 12.84
C LEU A 33 6.67 7.94 12.26
N PRO A 34 6.02 8.89 12.95
CA PRO A 34 4.82 9.53 12.43
C PRO A 34 5.15 10.26 11.14
N GLN A 35 4.39 9.95 10.08
CA GLN A 35 4.48 10.68 8.83
C GLN A 35 3.65 11.96 8.94
N THR A 36 4.18 13.07 8.41
CA THR A 36 3.54 14.38 8.41
C THR A 36 3.57 14.99 7.02
N GLY A 37 2.55 15.77 6.69
CA GLY A 37 2.44 16.49 5.42
C GLY A 37 1.18 16.14 4.64
N PRO A 38 0.96 16.79 3.49
CA PRO A 38 -0.28 16.69 2.72
C PRO A 38 -0.45 15.35 1.98
N VAL A 39 0.59 14.51 1.93
CA VAL A 39 0.59 13.20 1.30
C VAL A 39 1.24 12.22 2.27
N ILE A 40 0.46 11.28 2.78
CA ILE A 40 0.87 10.31 3.80
C ILE A 40 0.75 8.90 3.24
N VAL A 41 1.76 8.06 3.45
CA VAL A 41 1.66 6.61 3.17
C VAL A 41 0.91 5.95 4.31
N LYS A 42 -0.25 5.38 4.01
CA LYS A 42 -1.11 4.66 4.95
C LYS A 42 -0.68 3.20 5.09
N SER A 43 -0.41 2.52 3.99
CA SER A 43 0.08 1.15 3.96
C SER A 43 0.91 0.85 2.72
N ILE A 44 1.75 -0.17 2.83
CA ILE A 44 2.43 -0.81 1.70
C ILE A 44 2.11 -2.30 1.79
N GLU A 45 1.56 -2.86 0.72
CA GLU A 45 1.12 -4.25 0.65
C GLU A 45 1.91 -5.00 -0.42
N LEU A 46 2.57 -6.08 -0.02
CA LEU A 46 3.24 -6.98 -0.95
C LEU A 46 2.21 -7.96 -1.51
N LEU A 47 1.99 -7.90 -2.82
CA LEU A 47 1.10 -8.84 -3.51
C LEU A 47 1.86 -10.08 -4.01
N THR A 48 3.18 -10.01 -4.04
CA THR A 48 4.07 -11.13 -4.33
C THR A 48 4.65 -11.71 -3.04
N HIS A 49 4.72 -13.04 -2.98
CA HIS A 49 5.27 -13.76 -1.83
C HIS A 49 6.74 -13.39 -1.57
N GLU A 50 7.12 -13.24 -0.29
CA GLU A 50 8.45 -12.76 0.12
C GLU A 50 9.60 -13.61 -0.44
N SER A 51 9.42 -14.92 -0.52
CA SER A 51 10.42 -15.85 -1.08
C SER A 51 10.76 -15.56 -2.55
N VAL A 52 9.83 -14.99 -3.31
CA VAL A 52 10.05 -14.60 -4.71
C VAL A 52 10.84 -13.30 -4.75
N ILE A 53 10.56 -12.37 -3.84
CA ILE A 53 11.25 -11.07 -3.76
C ILE A 53 12.74 -11.30 -3.50
N GLY A 54 13.11 -12.07 -2.45
CA GLY A 54 14.51 -12.28 -2.09
C GLY A 54 15.35 -12.98 -3.16
N LYS A 55 14.73 -13.76 -4.05
CA LYS A 55 15.40 -14.40 -5.20
C LYS A 55 15.60 -13.46 -6.38
N ASN A 56 14.73 -12.47 -6.53
CA ASN A 56 14.66 -11.63 -7.72
C ASN A 56 15.23 -10.22 -7.53
N LEU A 57 15.19 -9.68 -6.31
CA LEU A 57 15.58 -8.32 -5.98
C LEU A 57 16.14 -8.23 -4.56
N THR A 58 17.10 -7.33 -4.35
CA THR A 58 17.57 -7.05 -2.99
C THR A 58 16.55 -6.17 -2.26
N ILE A 59 16.39 -6.39 -0.96
CA ILE A 59 15.51 -5.55 -0.11
C ILE A 59 15.95 -4.07 -0.19
N LYS A 60 17.26 -3.81 -0.29
CA LYS A 60 17.80 -2.44 -0.45
C LYS A 60 17.33 -1.79 -1.75
N ALA A 61 17.35 -2.52 -2.86
CA ALA A 61 16.91 -1.98 -4.15
C ALA A 61 15.39 -1.76 -4.18
N LEU A 62 14.60 -2.70 -3.65
CA LEU A 62 13.16 -2.55 -3.54
C LEU A 62 12.77 -1.36 -2.64
N SER A 63 13.39 -1.25 -1.46
CA SER A 63 13.12 -0.12 -0.55
C SER A 63 13.57 1.23 -1.10
N GLY A 64 14.69 1.28 -1.84
CA GLY A 64 15.12 2.48 -2.56
C GLY A 64 14.09 2.91 -3.61
N PHE A 65 13.62 1.96 -4.41
CA PHE A 65 12.61 2.21 -5.42
C PHE A 65 11.27 2.68 -4.83
N ILE A 66 10.82 2.08 -3.71
CA ILE A 66 9.63 2.53 -2.98
C ILE A 66 9.79 3.99 -2.51
N LYS A 67 10.96 4.38 -2.01
CA LYS A 67 11.24 5.77 -1.61
C LYS A 67 11.17 6.75 -2.78
N GLU A 68 11.65 6.35 -3.96
CA GLU A 68 11.54 7.17 -5.17
C GLU A 68 10.08 7.34 -5.60
N LEU A 69 9.26 6.29 -5.52
CA LEU A 69 7.82 6.36 -5.77
C LEU A 69 7.11 7.30 -4.78
N GLU A 70 7.42 7.19 -3.48
CA GLU A 70 6.87 8.08 -2.47
C GLU A 70 7.22 9.54 -2.76
N ALA A 71 8.49 9.82 -3.11
CA ALA A 71 8.93 11.15 -3.46
C ALA A 71 8.22 11.68 -4.71
N ALA A 72 8.05 10.85 -5.74
CA ALA A 72 7.33 11.22 -6.95
C ALA A 72 5.89 11.64 -6.65
N VAL A 73 5.15 10.88 -5.84
CA VAL A 73 3.76 11.22 -5.45
C VAL A 73 3.72 12.48 -4.58
N LYS A 74 4.63 12.61 -3.59
CA LYS A 74 4.72 13.80 -2.72
C LYS A 74 5.00 15.07 -3.54
N ASN A 75 5.90 15.00 -4.52
CA ASN A 75 6.26 16.13 -5.39
C ASN A 75 5.16 16.50 -6.41
N SER A 76 4.19 15.62 -6.62
CA SER A 76 3.02 15.91 -7.47
C SER A 76 2.00 16.79 -6.75
N TYR A 77 2.00 16.82 -5.41
CA TYR A 77 0.94 17.49 -4.64
C TYR A 77 0.82 18.98 -4.93
N LYS A 78 -0.43 19.41 -5.11
CA LYS A 78 -0.87 20.80 -5.06
C LYS A 78 -2.23 20.85 -4.35
N SER A 79 -2.40 21.85 -3.49
CA SER A 79 -3.72 22.16 -2.92
C SER A 79 -4.70 22.55 -4.05
N PRO A 80 -6.01 22.19 -3.98
CA PRO A 80 -6.71 21.55 -2.87
C PRO A 80 -6.99 20.05 -3.06
N ALA A 81 -6.01 19.26 -3.53
CA ALA A 81 -6.19 17.82 -3.69
C ALA A 81 -6.46 17.11 -2.34
N GLN A 82 -7.53 16.32 -2.26
CA GLN A 82 -7.91 15.57 -1.06
C GLN A 82 -8.59 14.25 -1.42
N GLY A 83 -8.14 13.15 -0.83
CA GLY A 83 -8.71 11.83 -1.10
C GLY A 83 -7.77 10.69 -0.75
N GLU A 84 -8.06 9.51 -1.30
CA GLU A 84 -7.19 8.35 -1.19
C GLU A 84 -6.72 7.90 -2.57
N LEU A 85 -5.48 7.42 -2.62
CA LEU A 85 -4.80 7.00 -3.84
C LEU A 85 -4.14 5.64 -3.59
N LEU A 86 -4.43 4.67 -4.44
CA LEU A 86 -3.79 3.36 -4.45
C LEU A 86 -2.92 3.26 -5.70
N LEU A 87 -1.61 3.13 -5.50
CA LEU A 87 -0.62 2.98 -6.55
C LEU A 87 -0.12 1.53 -6.55
N GLN A 88 -0.51 0.76 -7.55
CA GLN A 88 0.01 -0.58 -7.78
C GLN A 88 1.18 -0.55 -8.74
N ILE A 89 2.25 -1.26 -8.41
CA ILE A 89 3.44 -1.41 -9.23
C ILE A 89 3.68 -2.89 -9.54
N GLU A 90 4.02 -3.18 -10.79
CA GLU A 90 4.50 -4.48 -11.24
C GLU A 90 5.90 -4.32 -11.84
N ILE A 91 6.91 -4.76 -11.11
CA ILE A 91 8.30 -4.80 -11.57
C ILE A 91 8.48 -6.06 -12.42
N LYS A 92 8.95 -5.89 -13.66
CA LYS A 92 9.14 -6.97 -14.64
C LYS A 92 10.63 -7.28 -14.82
N SER A 93 10.94 -8.36 -15.54
CA SER A 93 12.31 -8.81 -15.77
C SER A 93 13.04 -8.04 -16.86
N SER A 94 12.39 -7.80 -18.00
CA SER A 94 13.01 -7.20 -19.19
C SER A 94 12.39 -5.88 -19.64
N GLU A 95 11.34 -5.43 -18.96
CA GLU A 95 10.58 -4.24 -19.32
C GLU A 95 10.55 -3.25 -18.18
N ARG A 96 10.20 -1.99 -18.48
CA ARG A 96 9.88 -1.00 -17.46
C ARG A 96 8.72 -1.51 -16.62
N PHE A 97 8.77 -1.19 -15.32
CA PHE A 97 7.68 -1.52 -14.41
C PHE A 97 6.35 -0.92 -14.90
N ALA A 98 5.27 -1.69 -14.72
CA ALA A 98 3.92 -1.21 -15.00
C ALA A 98 3.33 -0.54 -13.75
N THR A 99 2.50 0.47 -13.98
CA THR A 99 1.86 1.24 -12.91
C THR A 99 0.36 1.24 -13.13
N THR A 100 -0.41 1.02 -12.08
CA THR A 100 -1.88 1.16 -12.08
C THR A 100 -2.29 2.05 -10.93
N LEU A 101 -3.12 3.05 -11.22
CA LEU A 101 -3.57 4.04 -10.26
C LEU A 101 -5.07 3.90 -10.06
N LYS A 102 -5.50 3.73 -8.81
CA LYS A 102 -6.91 3.82 -8.40
C LYS A 102 -7.05 4.92 -7.37
N TYR A 103 -8.17 5.63 -7.36
CA TYR A 103 -8.36 6.74 -6.45
C TYR A 103 -9.83 6.97 -6.11
N GLN A 104 -10.04 7.71 -5.02
CA GLN A 104 -11.34 8.19 -4.57
C GLN A 104 -11.19 9.56 -3.90
N GLY A 105 -12.25 10.37 -3.95
CA GLY A 105 -12.24 11.74 -3.43
C GLY A 105 -11.92 12.80 -4.50
N ASN A 106 -11.60 14.01 -4.05
CA ASN A 106 -11.31 15.16 -4.90
C ASN A 106 -9.81 15.18 -5.27
N LEU A 107 -9.43 14.37 -6.26
CA LEU A 107 -8.09 14.38 -6.84
C LEU A 107 -8.15 14.95 -8.27
N PRO A 108 -7.74 16.21 -8.49
CA PRO A 108 -7.79 16.83 -9.80
C PRO A 108 -6.97 16.05 -10.85
N SER A 109 -7.43 16.04 -12.10
CA SER A 109 -6.73 15.33 -13.19
C SER A 109 -5.29 15.81 -13.39
N GLU A 110 -5.00 17.10 -13.17
CA GLU A 110 -3.63 17.63 -13.18
C GLU A 110 -2.72 16.98 -12.14
N PHE A 111 -3.24 16.74 -10.93
CA PHE A 111 -2.50 16.06 -9.87
C PHE A 111 -2.20 14.61 -10.27
N LEU A 112 -3.19 13.90 -10.80
CA LEU A 112 -3.03 12.52 -11.28
C LEU A 112 -2.05 12.41 -12.44
N GLN A 113 -2.14 13.32 -13.41
CA GLN A 113 -1.22 13.38 -14.55
C GLN A 113 0.20 13.64 -14.07
N LYS A 114 0.40 14.58 -13.13
CA LYS A 114 1.71 14.87 -12.56
C LYS A 114 2.29 13.69 -11.79
N ILE A 115 1.47 12.80 -11.22
CA ILE A 115 1.96 11.53 -10.65
C ILE A 115 2.52 10.65 -11.76
N TYR A 116 1.78 10.45 -12.85
CA TYR A 116 2.27 9.66 -13.98
C TYR A 116 3.57 10.23 -14.56
N ASP A 117 3.65 11.55 -14.75
CA ASP A 117 4.84 12.21 -15.29
C ASP A 117 6.05 12.01 -14.37
N ASN A 118 5.88 12.23 -13.06
CA ASN A 118 6.96 12.03 -12.08
C ASN A 118 7.39 10.56 -11.98
N VAL A 119 6.45 9.61 -12.00
CA VAL A 119 6.74 8.17 -11.98
C VAL A 119 7.43 7.73 -13.27
N ALA A 120 7.14 8.34 -14.41
CA ALA A 120 7.82 8.08 -15.67
C ALA A 120 9.32 8.48 -15.64
N GLN A 121 9.71 9.44 -14.79
CA GLN A 121 11.11 9.85 -14.62
C GLN A 121 11.93 8.92 -13.71
N ILE A 122 11.27 8.06 -12.92
CA ILE A 122 11.96 7.13 -12.02
C ILE A 122 12.79 6.13 -12.85
N SER A 123 14.00 5.83 -12.38
CA SER A 123 14.85 4.84 -13.04
C SER A 123 14.18 3.47 -13.02
N SER A 124 14.23 2.75 -14.14
CA SER A 124 13.67 1.40 -14.17
C SER A 124 14.45 0.50 -13.22
N ILE A 125 13.72 -0.35 -12.51
CA ILE A 125 14.25 -1.47 -11.76
C ILE A 125 13.70 -2.74 -12.38
N ASN A 126 14.50 -3.80 -12.43
CA ASN A 126 14.15 -5.03 -13.10
C ASN A 126 14.39 -6.23 -12.17
N THR A 127 13.49 -7.20 -12.23
CA THR A 127 13.63 -8.48 -11.52
C THR A 127 14.51 -9.44 -12.30
N LYS A 128 15.18 -10.37 -11.62
CA LYS A 128 15.97 -11.40 -12.34
C LYS A 128 15.12 -12.33 -13.21
N LYS A 129 13.91 -12.70 -12.76
CA LYS A 129 13.11 -13.75 -13.41
C LYS A 129 11.62 -13.52 -13.28
N GLU A 130 11.10 -13.53 -12.06
CA GLU A 130 9.67 -13.41 -11.76
C GLU A 130 9.30 -11.97 -11.44
N SER A 131 8.09 -11.56 -11.86
CA SER A 131 7.61 -10.21 -11.60
C SER A 131 7.24 -10.03 -10.13
N ILE A 132 7.51 -8.83 -9.61
CA ILE A 132 7.17 -8.46 -8.23
C ILE A 132 6.05 -7.41 -8.26
N LYS A 133 4.98 -7.68 -7.52
CA LYS A 133 3.81 -6.82 -7.38
C LYS A 133 3.67 -6.32 -5.95
N PHE A 134 3.43 -5.03 -5.82
CA PHE A 134 3.09 -4.41 -4.55
C PHE A 134 2.19 -3.19 -4.76
N GLN A 135 1.55 -2.75 -3.69
CA GLN A 135 0.68 -1.58 -3.67
C GLN A 135 1.11 -0.62 -2.57
N ILE A 136 0.99 0.67 -2.85
CA ILE A 136 1.16 1.74 -1.87
C ILE A 136 -0.16 2.50 -1.77
N HIS A 137 -0.71 2.56 -0.56
CA HIS A 137 -1.90 3.33 -0.25
C HIS A 137 -1.50 4.68 0.33
N TYR A 138 -1.92 5.76 -0.32
CA TYR A 138 -1.72 7.12 0.12
C TYR A 138 -3.04 7.77 0.56
N VAL A 139 -2.92 8.64 1.55
CA VAL A 139 -3.95 9.58 1.98
C VAL A 139 -3.47 11.00 1.64
N ILE A 140 -4.30 11.76 0.94
CA ILE A 140 -3.96 13.06 0.34
C ILE A 140 -4.82 14.16 0.97
N GLY A 141 -4.25 15.34 1.17
CA GLY A 141 -4.94 16.52 1.69
C GLY A 141 -5.24 16.43 3.19
N VAL A 142 -4.47 15.63 3.93
CA VAL A 142 -4.65 15.42 5.36
C VAL A 142 -3.49 16.07 6.12
N TYR A 143 -3.79 17.13 6.87
CA TYR A 143 -2.89 17.66 7.89
C TYR A 143 -3.10 16.87 9.18
N GLN A 144 -2.57 15.65 9.26
CA GLN A 144 -2.55 14.90 10.51
C GLN A 144 -1.13 14.59 10.94
N ALA A 145 -0.84 14.88 12.20
CA ALA A 145 0.19 14.16 12.95
C ALA A 145 -0.45 12.82 13.33
N ILE A 146 -0.03 11.72 12.70
CA ILE A 146 -0.46 10.40 13.14
C ILE A 146 0.06 10.21 14.58
N LYS A 147 -0.83 10.33 15.57
CA LYS A 147 -0.52 10.09 16.98
C LYS A 147 -0.52 8.58 17.22
N VAL A 148 0.66 8.03 17.49
CA VAL A 148 0.81 6.62 17.84
C VAL A 148 0.24 6.41 19.25
N MET A 149 -0.81 5.60 19.38
CA MET A 149 -1.22 5.03 20.66
C MET A 149 -0.23 3.92 21.04
N GLY A 150 0.90 4.32 21.62
CA GLY A 150 1.81 3.43 22.35
C GLY A 150 1.61 3.63 23.85
N LEU A 151 1.25 2.53 24.53
CA LEU A 151 1.22 2.31 25.98
C LEU A 151 1.76 3.46 26.87
N LEU A 152 0.85 4.18 27.54
CA LEU A 152 1.13 4.67 28.90
C LEU A 152 1.03 3.45 29.83
N THR A 153 2.10 2.66 29.88
CA THR A 153 2.30 1.76 31.02
C THR A 153 2.59 2.64 32.23
N ALA A 154 1.80 2.44 33.27
CA ALA A 154 1.95 3.08 34.56
C ALA A 154 3.41 3.03 35.05
N CYS A 155 4.04 4.20 35.22
CA CYS A 155 5.06 4.37 36.22
C CYS A 155 4.39 4.98 37.45
N SER A 156 3.71 4.14 38.22
CA SER A 156 3.47 4.39 39.63
C SER A 156 4.82 4.24 40.34
N VAL A 157 5.63 5.31 40.35
CA VAL A 157 6.76 5.38 41.28
C VAL A 157 6.16 5.73 42.63
N SER A 158 5.89 4.69 43.41
CA SER A 158 5.68 4.79 44.84
C SER A 158 6.92 5.44 45.47
N LEU A 159 6.76 6.65 46.01
CA LEU A 159 7.72 7.21 46.97
C LEU A 159 7.78 6.29 48.20
N PRO A 160 8.96 5.84 48.65
CA PRO A 160 9.16 5.59 50.05
C PRO A 160 9.51 6.91 50.75
N LEU A 161 8.53 7.43 51.48
CA LEU A 161 8.74 8.35 52.60
C LEU A 161 9.53 7.59 53.68
N GLN A 162 10.76 7.98 53.98
CA GLN A 162 11.40 7.68 55.26
C GLN A 162 12.29 8.86 55.70
N PHE A 163 11.77 9.54 56.73
CA PHE A 163 12.36 10.41 57.77
C PHE A 163 13.33 11.53 57.41
#